data_AF-A0A7Y0MEI0-F1
#
_entry.id   AF-A0A7Y0MEI0-F1
#
_cell.length_a   1.000
_cell.length_b   1.000
_cell.length_c   1.000
_cell.angle_alpha   90.00
_cell.angle_beta   90.00
_cell.angle_gamma   90.00
#
_symmetry.space_group_name_H-M   'P 1'
#
loop_
_entity.id
_entity.type
_entity.pdbx_description
1 polymer ?
#
loop_
_entity_poly.entity_id
_entity_poly.type
_entity_poly.pdbx_seq_one_letter_code
_entity_poly.pdbx_strand_id
1 'polypeptide(L)'
;MKNLPRRLAMRTLAALDLHCARCDSVGEHRLDKHLGRAGTQVSPIVRARQYVLVCAACGVAQELTEQQKRSVLHYTAHPATA
;
A
#
# COMPACT_ATOMS: atom_id res chain seq x y z
N MET A 1 5.10 32.44 -8.24
CA MET A 1 4.24 31.24 -8.19
C MET A 1 5.01 30.14 -7.47
N LYS A 2 4.66 29.80 -6.22
CA LYS A 2 5.35 28.74 -5.46
C LYS A 2 4.90 27.38 -6.00
N ASN A 3 5.82 26.64 -6.62
CA ASN A 3 5.62 25.23 -6.96
C ASN A 3 5.51 24.43 -5.66
N LEU A 4 4.30 24.30 -5.10
CA LEU A 4 4.07 23.33 -4.04
C LEU A 4 4.31 21.93 -4.64
N PRO A 5 5.12 21.07 -4.00
CA PRO A 5 5.29 19.70 -4.45
C PRO A 5 3.90 19.05 -4.43
N ARG A 6 3.43 18.72 -5.63
CA ARG A 6 2.08 18.28 -5.93
C ARG A 6 1.96 16.85 -5.39
N ARG A 7 1.62 16.72 -4.10
CA ARG A 7 1.51 15.43 -3.41
C ARG A 7 0.59 14.52 -4.22
N LEU A 8 1.10 13.35 -4.60
CA LEU A 8 0.28 12.26 -5.12
C LEU A 8 -0.81 12.00 -4.09
N ALA A 9 -2.07 12.06 -4.52
CA ALA A 9 -3.18 11.75 -3.63
C ALA A 9 -3.09 10.25 -3.28
N MET A 10 -2.96 9.95 -1.99
CA MET A 10 -2.99 8.58 -1.49
C MET A 10 -4.29 8.36 -0.75
N ARG A 11 -4.85 7.16 -0.88
CA ARG A 11 -5.99 6.72 -0.10
C ARG A 11 -5.65 5.43 0.60
N THR A 12 -5.66 5.46 1.93
CA THR A 12 -5.56 4.25 2.73
C THR A 12 -6.79 3.38 2.50
N LEU A 13 -6.55 2.13 2.12
CA LEU A 13 -7.57 1.12 1.88
C LEU A 13 -7.84 0.32 3.15
N ALA A 14 -6.80 -0.03 3.90
CA ALA A 14 -6.90 -0.80 5.13
C ALA A 14 -5.65 -0.62 6.02
N ALA A 15 -5.82 -0.88 7.31
CA ALA A 15 -4.74 -1.13 8.27
C ALA A 15 -4.82 -2.59 8.70
N LEU A 16 -3.67 -3.27 8.76
CA LEU A 16 -3.57 -4.73 8.87
C LEU A 16 -2.41 -5.08 9.79
N ASP A 17 -2.58 -5.98 10.75
CA ASP A 17 -1.45 -6.51 11.51
C ASP A 17 -0.78 -7.64 10.73
N LEU A 18 0.48 -7.42 10.32
CA LEU A 18 1.26 -8.35 9.51
C LEU A 18 2.68 -8.46 10.07
N HIS A 19 3.35 -9.58 9.79
CA HIS A 19 4.80 -9.69 10.01
C HIS A 19 5.55 -8.87 8.98
N CYS A 20 6.42 -7.99 9.44
CA CYS A 20 7.34 -7.24 8.59
C CYS A 20 8.67 -7.99 8.48
N ALA A 21 8.99 -8.52 7.30
CA ALA A 21 10.27 -9.20 7.06
C ALA A 21 11.51 -8.30 7.24
N ARG A 22 11.35 -6.97 7.27
CA ARG A 22 12.47 -6.03 7.40
C ARG A 22 12.86 -5.70 8.84
N CYS A 23 11.88 -5.48 9.72
CA CYS A 23 12.13 -5.27 11.14
C CYS A 23 11.84 -6.52 11.99
N ASP A 24 11.56 -7.64 11.32
CA ASP A 24 11.25 -8.95 11.90
C ASP A 24 10.25 -8.89 13.05
N SER A 25 9.20 -8.08 12.88
CA SER A 25 8.22 -7.79 13.92
C SER A 25 6.82 -7.82 13.34
N VAL A 26 5.86 -8.31 14.13
CA VAL A 26 4.43 -8.21 13.83
C VAL A 26 3.91 -6.85 14.29
N GLY A 27 3.17 -6.17 13.43
CA GLY A 27 2.49 -4.93 13.79
C GLY A 27 1.72 -4.31 12.63
N GLU A 28 1.18 -3.11 12.87
CA GLU A 28 0.33 -2.42 11.91
C GLU A 28 1.08 -2.14 10.59
N HIS A 29 0.45 -2.53 9.50
CA HIS A 29 0.80 -2.19 8.13
C HIS A 29 -0.37 -1.49 7.46
N ARG A 30 -0.08 -0.40 6.76
CA ARG A 30 -1.08 0.37 6.02
C ARG A 30 -1.02 0.01 4.56
N LEU A 31 -2.14 -0.41 4.03
CA LEU A 31 -2.31 -0.62 2.60
C LEU A 31 -2.87 0.65 1.99
N ASP A 32 -2.03 1.37 1.25
CA ASP A 32 -2.39 2.59 0.55
C ASP A 32 -2.58 2.34 -0.95
N LYS A 33 -3.48 3.10 -1.56
CA LYS A 33 -3.65 3.20 -3.01
C LYS A 33 -3.22 4.57 -3.49
N HIS A 34 -2.31 4.60 -4.45
CA HIS A 34 -2.00 5.80 -5.21
C HIS A 34 -3.19 6.13 -6.11
N LEU A 35 -3.85 7.24 -5.82
CA LEU A 35 -4.82 7.85 -6.71
C LEU A 35 -4.00 8.68 -7.69
N GLY A 36 -3.66 8.06 -8.83
CA GLY A 36 -2.99 8.76 -9.92
C GLY A 36 -3.69 10.08 -10.28
N ARG A 37 -2.97 10.99 -10.91
CA ARG A 37 -3.52 12.29 -11.31
C ARG A 37 -4.68 12.09 -12.30
N ALA A 38 -5.87 12.59 -11.93
CA ALA A 38 -7.01 12.67 -12.84
C ALA A 38 -6.59 13.40 -14.13
N GLY A 39 -6.68 12.72 -15.28
CA GLY A 39 -6.38 13.28 -16.60
C GLY A 39 -5.02 12.93 -17.20
N THR A 40 -4.13 12.22 -16.50
CA THR A 40 -2.91 11.67 -17.13
C THR A 40 -3.16 10.22 -17.56
N GLN A 41 -2.95 9.92 -18.84
CA GLN A 41 -2.86 8.54 -19.33
C GLN A 41 -1.67 7.86 -18.64
N VAL A 42 -1.95 7.23 -17.51
CA VAL A 42 -0.96 6.46 -16.77
C VAL A 42 -0.68 5.18 -17.56
N SER A 43 0.55 5.01 -18.05
CA SER A 43 0.98 3.80 -18.75
C SER A 43 0.56 2.53 -17.99
N PRO A 44 0.17 1.45 -18.67
CA PRO A 44 -0.35 0.23 -18.03
C PRO A 44 0.60 -0.36 -16.98
N ILE A 45 1.91 -0.16 -17.15
CA ILE A 45 2.97 -0.56 -16.20
C ILE A 45 2.81 0.17 -14.85
N VAL A 46 2.46 1.45 -14.87
CA VAL A 46 2.30 2.26 -13.65
C VAL A 46 0.96 1.98 -12.96
N ARG A 47 -0.07 1.53 -13.69
CA ARG A 47 -1.32 1.02 -13.09
C ARG A 47 -1.09 -0.23 -12.24
N ALA A 48 -0.10 -1.06 -12.59
CA ALA A 48 0.19 -2.29 -11.87
C ALA A 48 0.80 -2.07 -10.47
N ARG A 49 1.42 -0.91 -10.21
CA ARG A 49 2.07 -0.56 -8.93
C ARG A 49 1.38 0.60 -8.21
N GLN A 50 0.05 0.56 -8.22
CA GLN A 50 -0.77 1.59 -7.57
C GLN A 50 -1.06 1.30 -6.10
N TYR A 51 -0.62 0.15 -5.57
CA TYR A 51 -0.84 -0.24 -4.18
C TYR A 51 0.50 -0.31 -3.46
N VAL A 52 0.53 0.20 -2.24
CA VAL A 52 1.74 0.20 -1.42
C VAL A 52 1.35 -0.28 -0.03
N LEU A 53 2.08 -1.26 0.49
CA LEU A 53 1.97 -1.70 1.87
C LEU A 53 3.11 -1.08 2.68
N VAL A 54 2.79 -0.33 3.73
CA VAL A 54 3.76 0.39 4.55
C VAL A 54 3.73 -0.14 5.97
N CYS A 55 4.85 -0.61 6.49
CA CYS A 55 4.97 -0.97 7.90
C CYS A 55 4.98 0.29 8.77
N ALA A 56 4.09 0.37 9.77
CA ALA A 56 4.06 1.52 10.69
C ALA A 56 5.27 1.56 11.64
N ALA A 57 5.91 0.41 11.91
CA ALA A 57 7.03 0.33 12.84
C ALA A 57 8.36 0.81 12.21
N CYS A 58 8.72 0.28 11.04
CA CYS A 58 10.00 0.60 10.40
C CYS A 58 9.89 1.48 9.15
N GLY A 59 8.66 1.77 8.70
CA GLY A 59 8.41 2.61 7.52
C GLY A 59 8.74 1.95 6.19
N VAL A 60 9.09 0.65 6.15
CA VAL A 60 9.34 -0.03 4.87
C VAL A 60 8.07 0.01 4.03
N ALA A 61 8.21 0.43 2.77
CA ALA A 61 7.15 0.45 1.79
C ALA A 61 7.40 -0.63 0.74
N GLN A 62 6.38 -1.45 0.49
CA GLN A 62 6.39 -2.49 -0.53
C GLN A 62 5.32 -2.20 -1.57
N GLU A 63 5.73 -2.04 -2.83
CA GLU A 63 4.80 -1.93 -3.95
C GLU A 63 4.12 -3.29 -4.19
N LEU A 64 2.80 -3.28 -4.29
CA LEU A 64 1.99 -4.46 -4.53
C LEU A 64 1.30 -4.39 -5.90
N THR A 65 1.27 -5.55 -6.55
CA THR A 65 0.38 -5.80 -7.69
C THR A 65 -1.09 -5.93 -7.23
N GLU A 66 -2.03 -5.85 -8.18
CA GLU A 66 -3.45 -6.09 -7.89
C GLU A 66 -3.69 -7.47 -7.23
N GLN A 67 -2.99 -8.51 -7.70
CA GLN A 67 -3.12 -9.86 -7.15
C GLN A 67 -2.60 -9.93 -5.71
N GLN A 68 -1.42 -9.38 -5.43
CA GLN A 68 -0.87 -9.33 -4.07
C GLN A 68 -1.74 -8.52 -3.12
N LYS A 69 -2.29 -7.40 -3.59
CA LYS A 69 -3.26 -6.59 -2.83
C LYS A 69 -4.51 -7.40 -2.47
N ARG A 70 -5.03 -8.24 -3.38
CA ARG A 70 -6.16 -9.14 -3.07
C ARG A 70 -5.75 -10.18 -2.04
N SER A 71 -4.56 -10.78 -2.15
CA SER A 71 -4.07 -11.75 -1.17
C SER A 71 -3.93 -11.13 0.22
N VAL A 72 -3.35 -9.93 0.33
CA VAL A 72 -3.18 -9.21 1.60
C VAL A 72 -4.54 -8.92 2.27
N LEU A 73 -5.53 -8.44 1.52
CA LEU A 73 -6.87 -8.22 2.05
C LEU A 73 -7.61 -9.52 2.41
N HIS A 74 -7.34 -10.62 1.70
CA HIS A 74 -7.98 -11.91 1.97
C HIS A 74 -7.38 -12.61 3.18
N TYR A 75 -6.07 -12.43 3.43
CA TYR A 75 -5.39 -12.95 4.61
C TYR A 75 -6.01 -12.38 5.89
N THR A 76 -6.45 -11.12 5.88
CA THR A 76 -7.12 -10.51 7.04
C THR A 76 -8.60 -10.86 7.19
N ALA A 77 -9.22 -11.45 6.17
CA ALA A 77 -10.58 -12.00 6.28
C ALA A 77 -10.60 -13.38 6.96
N HIS A 78 -9.46 -14.05 7.01
CA HIS A 78 -9.25 -15.26 7.78
C HIS A 78 -8.30 -14.90 8.92
N PRO A 79 -8.80 -14.36 10.06
CA PRO A 79 -7.94 -14.22 11.21
C PRO A 79 -7.30 -15.59 11.42
N ALA A 80 -5.96 -15.64 11.40
CA ALA A 80 -5.25 -16.79 11.91
C ALA A 80 -5.79 -16.96 13.33
N THR A 81 -6.68 -17.93 13.50
CA THR A 81 -7.23 -18.31 14.79
C THR A 81 -6.04 -18.61 15.68
N ALA A 82 -5.85 -17.74 16.67
CA ALA A 82 -4.89 -17.90 17.74
C ALA A 82 -5.17 -19.18 18.53
#